data_AF-A0A7X8TKF2-F1
#
_entry.id   AF-A0A7X8TKF2-F1
#
_cell.length_a   1.000
_cell.length_b   1.000
_cell.length_c   1.000
_cell.angle_alpha   90.00
_cell.angle_beta   90.00
_cell.angle_gamma   90.00
#
_symmetry.space_group_name_H-M   'P 1'
#
loop_
_entity.id
_entity.type
_entity.pdbx_description
1 polymer ?
#
loop_
_entity_poly.entity_id
_entity_poly.type
_entity_poly.pdbx_seq_one_letter_code
_entity_poly.pdbx_strand_id
1 'polypeptide(L)'
;MTEGPATEGALLFDTMIHQRADDRTLVGRVAEKLLEGLGVPPPNLWDIYEPLTRDWDLNQITEFTKRALEVSTPVLFATGDQAIGEISITRTPHGMVEQTRGAVSTGQYPEDLAGVGDQAAKLLRDLAGSFQPNVGFVSMAEIDPGLRYSPGSKRPELPLAVLIGPRAVKLLEIDFKSLSEKFEIEMLGRRRVASLLVKFNAAPDERWHQAAELTVELGFEDLMKVMGLVKEP
;
A
#
# COMPACT_ATOMS: atom_id res chain seq x y z
N MET A 1 8.77 23.12 31.77
CA MET A 1 8.58 21.91 30.93
C MET A 1 8.21 22.42 29.56
N THR A 2 9.17 22.47 28.65
CA THR A 2 8.92 22.79 27.24
C THR A 2 8.40 21.52 26.60
N GLU A 3 7.15 21.51 26.15
CA GLU A 3 6.63 20.45 25.29
C GLU A 3 7.59 20.26 24.12
N GLY A 4 8.08 19.04 23.91
CA GLY A 4 8.80 18.70 22.69
C GLY A 4 7.90 18.96 21.48
N PRO A 5 8.45 19.19 20.27
CA PRO A 5 7.62 19.39 19.09
C PRO A 5 6.63 18.23 18.95
N ALA A 6 5.36 18.55 18.73
CA ALA A 6 4.35 17.54 18.43
C ALA A 6 4.81 16.76 17.19
N THR A 7 5.09 15.47 17.37
CA THR A 7 5.50 14.58 16.29
C THR A 7 4.29 14.25 15.42
N GLU A 8 4.43 14.39 14.11
CA GLU A 8 3.37 14.06 13.18
C GLU A 8 3.42 12.59 12.76
N GLY A 9 2.27 12.02 12.43
CA GLY A 9 2.13 10.67 11.92
C GLY A 9 1.78 10.67 10.44
N ALA A 10 2.19 9.62 9.74
CA ALA A 10 1.72 9.33 8.40
C ALA A 10 1.39 7.84 8.25
N LEU A 11 0.25 7.56 7.65
CA LEU A 11 -0.09 6.23 7.14
C LEU A 11 0.56 6.06 5.78
N LEU A 12 1.51 5.13 5.71
CA LEU A 12 2.14 4.73 4.46
C LEU A 12 1.37 3.56 3.87
N PHE A 13 1.24 3.54 2.55
CA PHE A 13 0.67 2.41 1.82
C PHE A 13 1.54 2.03 0.63
N ASP A 14 1.62 0.73 0.35
CA ASP A 14 2.18 0.16 -0.87
C ASP A 14 1.27 -0.97 -1.34
N THR A 15 0.68 -0.81 -2.51
CA THR A 15 -0.23 -1.83 -3.07
C THR A 15 0.16 -2.16 -4.48
N MET A 16 0.05 -3.43 -4.83
CA MET A 16 0.27 -3.96 -6.17
C MET A 16 -1.02 -4.64 -6.62
N ILE A 17 -1.70 -4.03 -7.57
CA ILE A 17 -3.00 -4.46 -8.06
C ILE A 17 -2.86 -4.99 -9.48
N HIS A 18 -3.28 -6.24 -9.69
CA HIS A 18 -3.43 -6.74 -11.05
C HIS A 18 -4.63 -6.09 -11.72
N GLN A 19 -4.42 -5.57 -12.92
CA GLN A 19 -5.46 -5.06 -13.81
C GLN A 19 -5.42 -5.74 -15.17
N ARG A 20 -6.58 -5.85 -15.82
CA ARG A 20 -6.64 -6.28 -17.22
C ARG A 20 -6.08 -5.18 -18.09
N ALA A 21 -5.44 -5.53 -19.20
CA ALA A 21 -5.03 -4.56 -20.21
C ALA A 21 -6.15 -4.42 -21.24
N ASP A 22 -7.24 -3.76 -20.88
CA ASP A 22 -8.36 -3.45 -21.79
C ASP A 22 -8.67 -1.95 -21.83
N ASP A 23 -9.42 -1.52 -22.85
CA ASP A 23 -9.71 -0.10 -23.10
C ASP A 23 -10.52 0.57 -21.99
N ARG A 24 -11.12 -0.20 -21.08
CA ARG A 24 -11.92 0.32 -19.94
C ARG A 24 -11.10 0.46 -18.67
N THR A 25 -9.85 0.02 -18.70
CA THR A 25 -8.98 0.03 -17.53
C THR A 25 -8.38 1.42 -17.37
N LEU A 26 -8.64 2.03 -16.22
CA LEU A 26 -8.17 3.36 -15.85
C LEU A 26 -7.12 3.24 -14.75
N VAL A 27 -5.94 3.80 -15.02
CA VAL A 27 -4.83 3.92 -14.07
C VAL A 27 -5.12 5.03 -13.07
N GLY A 28 -4.87 4.80 -11.78
CA GLY A 28 -5.06 5.78 -10.71
C GLY A 28 -6.35 5.61 -9.89
N ARG A 29 -7.27 4.75 -10.32
CA ARG A 29 -8.46 4.41 -9.51
C ARG A 29 -8.10 3.73 -8.18
N VAL A 30 -6.95 3.06 -8.14
CA VAL A 30 -6.42 2.47 -6.90
C VAL A 30 -6.03 3.57 -5.92
N ALA A 31 -5.35 4.63 -6.38
CA ALA A 31 -5.01 5.79 -5.55
C ALA A 31 -6.26 6.47 -4.99
N GLU A 32 -7.28 6.71 -5.83
CA GLU A 32 -8.56 7.27 -5.37
C GLU A 32 -9.21 6.43 -4.28
N LYS A 33 -9.21 5.09 -4.43
CA LYS A 33 -9.79 4.18 -3.44
C LYS A 33 -8.99 4.16 -2.13
N LEU A 34 -7.66 4.22 -2.23
CA LEU A 34 -6.78 4.25 -1.07
C LEU A 34 -7.00 5.51 -0.23
N LEU A 35 -7.05 6.68 -0.88
CA LEU A 35 -7.32 7.93 -0.21
C LEU A 35 -8.73 7.99 0.38
N GLU A 36 -9.75 7.55 -0.37
CA GLU A 36 -11.14 7.46 0.12
C GLU A 36 -11.21 6.59 1.40
N GLY A 37 -10.57 5.42 1.41
CA GLY A 37 -10.57 4.53 2.56
C GLY A 37 -9.81 5.08 3.78
N LEU A 38 -8.89 6.02 3.55
CA LEU A 38 -8.17 6.77 4.59
C LEU A 38 -8.87 8.08 4.98
N GLY A 39 -10.03 8.39 4.40
CA GLY A 39 -10.80 9.60 4.71
C GLY A 39 -10.26 10.88 4.06
N VAL A 40 -9.39 10.75 3.05
CA VAL A 40 -8.83 11.85 2.27
C VAL A 40 -9.60 11.98 0.94
N PRO A 41 -9.85 13.21 0.44
CA PRO A 41 -10.38 13.40 -0.90
C PRO A 41 -9.52 12.69 -1.97
N PRO A 42 -10.07 12.40 -3.16
CA PRO A 42 -9.24 11.91 -4.26
C PRO A 42 -8.14 12.92 -4.61
N PRO A 43 -7.06 12.48 -5.28
CA PRO A 43 -5.99 13.39 -5.69
C PRO A 43 -6.54 14.54 -6.52
N ASN A 44 -5.95 15.72 -6.34
CA ASN A 44 -6.29 16.90 -7.12
C ASN A 44 -5.20 17.26 -8.13
N LEU A 45 -3.98 16.77 -7.92
CA LEU A 45 -2.83 17.04 -8.79
C LEU A 45 -2.12 15.74 -9.18
N TRP A 46 -1.57 15.73 -10.39
CA TRP A 46 -0.58 14.76 -10.85
C TRP A 46 0.50 15.40 -11.71
N ASP A 47 1.65 14.75 -11.80
CA ASP A 47 2.67 15.01 -12.82
C ASP A 47 3.69 13.86 -12.83
N ILE A 48 4.80 14.01 -13.55
CA ILE A 48 5.94 13.06 -13.53
C ILE A 48 7.20 13.64 -12.85
N TYR A 49 7.13 14.88 -12.40
CA TYR A 49 8.16 15.57 -11.62
C TYR A 49 7.51 16.57 -10.66
N GLU A 50 8.23 16.95 -9.61
CA GLU A 50 7.81 18.02 -8.72
C GLU A 50 8.24 19.39 -9.27
N PRO A 51 7.47 20.48 -9.04
CA PRO A 51 6.16 20.50 -8.40
C PRO A 51 5.05 19.96 -9.32
N LEU A 52 3.99 19.37 -8.75
CA LEU A 52 2.88 18.84 -9.53
C LEU A 52 2.03 19.98 -10.11
N THR A 53 1.78 19.95 -11.42
CA THR A 53 1.12 21.08 -12.11
C THR A 53 -0.17 20.75 -12.84
N ARG A 54 -0.52 19.47 -12.99
CA ARG A 54 -1.69 19.05 -13.79
C ARG A 54 -2.84 18.64 -12.89
N ASP A 55 -4.05 19.03 -13.27
CA ASP A 55 -5.27 18.59 -12.60
C ASP A 55 -5.44 17.07 -12.74
N TRP A 56 -5.83 16.41 -11.65
CA TRP A 56 -6.11 14.98 -11.62
C TRP A 56 -7.14 14.57 -12.67
N ASP A 57 -6.69 13.80 -13.66
CA ASP A 57 -7.52 13.29 -14.75
C ASP A 57 -7.08 11.87 -15.10
N LEU A 58 -7.91 10.89 -14.70
CA LEU A 58 -7.66 9.47 -14.93
C LEU A 58 -7.46 9.14 -16.41
N ASN A 59 -8.11 9.84 -17.34
CA ASN A 59 -7.93 9.58 -18.77
C ASN A 59 -6.56 10.05 -19.24
N GLN A 60 -6.13 11.24 -18.82
CA GLN A 60 -4.80 11.76 -19.17
C GLN A 60 -3.69 10.92 -18.54
N ILE A 61 -3.84 10.52 -17.28
CA ILE A 61 -2.92 9.62 -16.59
C ILE A 61 -2.85 8.29 -17.34
N THR A 62 -3.99 7.67 -17.63
CA THR A 62 -4.04 6.39 -18.36
C THR A 62 -3.36 6.49 -19.74
N GLU A 63 -3.64 7.55 -20.51
CA GLU A 63 -3.03 7.77 -21.82
C GLU A 63 -1.55 8.11 -21.75
N PHE A 64 -1.10 8.79 -20.70
CA PHE A 64 0.31 8.99 -20.42
C PHE A 64 0.98 7.65 -20.12
N THR A 65 0.43 6.88 -19.18
CA THR A 65 1.04 5.63 -18.75
C THR A 65 1.12 4.62 -19.88
N LYS A 66 0.06 4.48 -20.69
CA LYS A 66 0.08 3.62 -21.89
C LYS A 66 1.28 3.91 -22.81
N ARG A 67 1.66 5.18 -22.95
CA ARG A 67 2.82 5.64 -23.73
C ARG A 67 4.15 5.47 -22.97
N ALA A 68 4.16 5.72 -21.66
CA ALA A 68 5.34 5.68 -20.82
C ALA A 68 5.78 4.27 -20.38
N LEU A 69 5.02 3.22 -20.72
CA LEU A 69 5.34 1.81 -20.40
C LEU A 69 6.69 1.33 -20.95
N GLU A 70 7.32 2.08 -21.85
CA GLU A 70 8.67 1.79 -22.34
C GLU A 70 9.79 2.32 -21.42
N VAL A 71 9.48 3.25 -20.51
CA VAL A 71 10.48 4.02 -19.72
C VAL A 71 10.30 3.87 -18.20
N SER A 72 9.32 3.10 -17.74
CA SER A 72 9.03 2.87 -16.31
C SER A 72 8.97 4.17 -15.47
N THR A 73 8.42 5.24 -16.05
CA THR A 73 8.30 6.53 -15.36
C THR A 73 7.09 6.52 -14.41
N PRO A 74 7.27 6.72 -13.10
CA PRO A 74 6.16 6.82 -12.17
C PRO A 74 5.34 8.09 -12.41
N VAL A 75 4.04 8.01 -12.16
CA VAL A 75 3.14 9.17 -12.10
C VAL A 75 2.99 9.58 -10.64
N LEU A 76 3.39 10.80 -10.31
CA LEU A 76 3.25 11.38 -8.98
C LEU A 76 1.84 11.95 -8.82
N PHE A 77 1.31 11.91 -7.60
CA PHE A 77 0.01 12.48 -7.26
C PHE A 77 0.03 13.15 -5.87
N ALA A 78 -0.87 14.11 -5.68
CA ALA A 78 -1.08 14.73 -4.37
C ALA A 78 -2.53 15.15 -4.14
N THR A 79 -2.87 15.30 -2.86
CA THR A 79 -4.10 15.92 -2.37
C THR A 79 -3.74 17.01 -1.37
N GLY A 80 -3.57 18.25 -1.85
CA GLY A 80 -3.16 19.36 -0.99
C GLY A 80 -1.90 19.03 -0.18
N ASP A 81 -1.96 19.23 1.14
CA ASP A 81 -0.94 18.86 2.12
C ASP A 81 -1.24 17.52 2.83
N GLN A 82 -2.34 16.85 2.49
CA GLN A 82 -2.84 15.68 3.20
C GLN A 82 -2.24 14.37 2.70
N ALA A 83 -2.00 14.27 1.39
CA ALA A 83 -1.52 13.04 0.79
C ALA A 83 -0.59 13.29 -0.40
N ILE A 84 0.43 12.45 -0.52
CA ILE A 84 1.33 12.37 -1.67
C ILE A 84 1.58 10.91 -2.02
N GLY A 85 1.89 10.64 -3.27
CA GLY A 85 2.25 9.30 -3.69
C GLY A 85 2.64 9.20 -5.14
N GLU A 86 2.85 7.96 -5.57
CA GLU A 86 3.21 7.62 -6.93
C GLU A 86 2.48 6.36 -7.40
N ILE A 87 2.32 6.29 -8.72
CA ILE A 87 1.77 5.15 -9.44
C ILE A 87 2.79 4.69 -10.47
N SER A 88 3.18 3.42 -10.37
CA SER A 88 4.05 2.74 -11.33
C SER A 88 3.30 1.59 -11.98
N ILE A 89 3.43 1.42 -13.29
CA ILE A 89 2.80 0.32 -14.02
C ILE A 89 3.84 -0.62 -14.58
N THR A 90 3.65 -1.93 -14.38
CA THR A 90 4.44 -2.99 -14.99
C THR A 90 3.57 -3.87 -15.88
N ARG A 91 3.97 -4.09 -17.15
CA ARG A 91 3.28 -5.05 -18.03
C ARG A 91 3.57 -6.48 -17.61
N THR A 92 2.56 -7.34 -17.74
CA THR A 92 2.69 -8.79 -17.54
C THR A 92 2.06 -9.53 -18.72
N PRO A 93 2.36 -10.82 -18.94
CA PRO A 93 1.70 -11.63 -19.97
C PRO A 93 0.16 -11.70 -19.84
N HIS A 94 -0.40 -11.35 -18.68
CA HIS A 94 -1.83 -11.47 -18.37
C HIS A 94 -2.53 -10.12 -18.11
N GLY A 95 -1.87 -9.00 -18.39
CA GLY A 95 -2.40 -7.66 -18.18
C GLY A 95 -1.31 -6.71 -17.70
N MET A 96 -1.60 -5.98 -16.62
CA MET A 96 -0.63 -5.09 -15.98
C MET A 96 -0.76 -5.14 -14.47
N VAL A 97 0.31 -4.76 -13.78
CA VAL A 97 0.32 -4.52 -12.34
C VAL A 97 0.43 -3.01 -12.14
N GLU A 98 -0.57 -2.44 -11.48
CA GLU A 98 -0.53 -1.08 -10.96
C GLU A 98 0.02 -1.12 -9.54
N GLN A 99 1.20 -0.56 -9.35
CA GLN A 99 1.75 -0.31 -8.04
C GLN A 99 1.41 1.12 -7.61
N THR A 100 0.75 1.26 -6.48
CA THR A 100 0.41 2.56 -5.89
C THR A 100 1.03 2.65 -4.51
N ARG A 101 1.91 3.64 -4.34
CA ARG A 101 2.62 3.94 -3.10
C ARG A 101 2.31 5.35 -2.65
N GLY A 102 2.31 5.60 -1.35
CA GLY A 102 2.11 6.95 -0.87
C GLY A 102 2.00 7.04 0.64
N ALA A 103 1.74 8.26 1.08
CA ALA A 103 1.60 8.62 2.46
C ALA A 103 0.37 9.52 2.63
N VAL A 104 -0.38 9.30 3.71
CA VAL A 104 -1.44 10.20 4.19
C VAL A 104 -1.02 10.72 5.56
N SER A 105 -0.95 12.04 5.72
CA SER A 105 -0.73 12.66 7.03
C SER A 105 -1.90 12.37 7.96
N THR A 106 -1.62 11.95 9.18
CA THR A 106 -2.61 11.78 10.24
C THR A 106 -2.63 12.98 11.20
N GLY A 107 -1.88 14.03 10.90
CA GLY A 107 -1.60 15.11 11.85
C GLY A 107 -0.75 14.58 13.00
N GLN A 108 -1.19 14.77 14.25
CA GLN A 108 -0.49 14.24 15.42
C GLN A 108 -0.32 12.72 15.33
N TYR A 109 0.87 12.23 15.72
CA TYR A 109 1.13 10.79 15.80
C TYR A 109 0.11 10.13 16.75
N PRO A 110 -0.63 9.09 16.30
CA PRO A 110 -1.76 8.57 17.07
C PRO A 110 -1.30 7.79 18.30
N GLU A 111 -2.04 7.98 19.41
CA GLU A 111 -1.86 7.20 20.64
C GLU A 111 -2.50 5.81 20.53
N ASP A 112 -3.64 5.70 19.86
CA ASP A 112 -4.35 4.43 19.63
C ASP A 112 -3.87 3.75 18.34
N LEU A 113 -2.74 3.05 18.43
CA LEU A 113 -2.21 2.26 17.32
C LEU A 113 -3.07 1.03 16.97
N ALA A 114 -3.97 0.60 17.87
CA ALA A 114 -4.85 -0.54 17.60
C ALA A 114 -6.00 -0.12 16.67
N GLY A 115 -6.66 1.01 16.96
CA GLY A 115 -7.70 1.57 16.10
C GLY A 115 -7.18 1.94 14.71
N VAL A 116 -5.94 2.44 14.62
CA VAL A 116 -5.26 2.69 13.34
C VAL A 116 -5.01 1.38 12.58
N GLY A 117 -4.61 0.31 13.29
CA GLY A 117 -4.48 -1.03 12.71
C GLY A 117 -5.81 -1.58 12.16
N ASP A 118 -6.92 -1.35 12.86
CA ASP A 118 -8.27 -1.70 12.38
C ASP A 118 -8.67 -0.91 11.13
N GLN A 119 -8.32 0.37 11.07
CA GLN A 119 -8.55 1.20 9.88
C GLN A 119 -7.73 0.67 8.68
N ALA A 120 -6.46 0.33 8.88
CA ALA A 120 -5.61 -0.26 7.86
C ALA A 120 -6.14 -1.61 7.35
N ALA A 121 -6.58 -2.49 8.26
CA ALA A 121 -7.20 -3.76 7.91
C ALA A 121 -8.51 -3.56 7.12
N LYS A 122 -9.34 -2.58 7.52
CA LYS A 122 -10.56 -2.21 6.79
C LYS A 122 -10.26 -1.69 5.38
N LEU A 123 -9.26 -0.81 5.24
CA LEU A 123 -8.84 -0.29 3.94
C LEU A 123 -8.48 -1.43 2.99
N LEU A 124 -7.62 -2.35 3.43
CA LEU A 124 -7.18 -3.48 2.63
C LEU A 124 -8.33 -4.46 2.31
N ARG A 125 -9.27 -4.65 3.24
CA ARG A 125 -10.50 -5.43 2.98
C ARG A 125 -11.35 -4.81 1.87
N ASP A 126 -11.58 -3.50 1.94
CA ASP A 126 -12.37 -2.76 0.94
C ASP A 126 -11.67 -2.76 -0.44
N LEU A 127 -10.33 -2.70 -0.45
CA LEU A 127 -9.51 -2.82 -1.64
C LEU A 127 -9.65 -4.21 -2.29
N ALA A 128 -9.59 -5.28 -1.50
CA ALA A 128 -9.79 -6.65 -1.98
C ALA A 128 -11.21 -6.90 -2.54
N GLY A 129 -12.21 -6.17 -2.04
CA GLY A 129 -13.58 -6.21 -2.56
C GLY A 129 -13.76 -5.51 -3.90
N SER A 130 -12.87 -4.56 -4.23
CA SER A 130 -12.99 -3.69 -5.41
C SER A 130 -12.02 -4.06 -6.53
N PHE A 131 -10.88 -4.65 -6.19
CA PHE A 131 -9.76 -4.92 -7.11
C PHE A 131 -9.23 -6.35 -6.98
N GLN A 132 -8.25 -6.70 -7.83
CA GLN A 132 -7.49 -7.94 -7.72
C GLN A 132 -6.08 -7.64 -7.18
N PRO A 133 -5.92 -7.49 -5.85
CA PRO A 133 -4.61 -7.28 -5.25
C PRO A 133 -3.70 -8.48 -5.51
N ASN A 134 -2.40 -8.22 -5.65
CA ASN A 134 -1.32 -9.19 -5.49
C ASN A 134 -0.79 -9.10 -4.05
N VAL A 135 -0.40 -7.90 -3.64
CA VAL A 135 0.04 -7.55 -2.29
C VAL A 135 -0.48 -6.15 -1.94
N GLY A 136 -0.84 -5.91 -0.70
CA GLY A 136 -1.06 -4.57 -0.15
C GLY A 136 -0.46 -4.49 1.24
N PHE A 137 0.19 -3.38 1.57
CA PHE A 137 0.84 -3.17 2.84
C PHE A 137 0.51 -1.77 3.36
N VAL A 138 0.22 -1.68 4.65
CA VAL A 138 -0.04 -0.42 5.33
C VAL A 138 0.77 -0.37 6.61
N SER A 139 1.42 0.76 6.86
CA SER A 139 2.24 1.01 8.04
C SER A 139 2.06 2.44 8.56
N MET A 140 2.52 2.67 9.79
CA MET A 140 2.52 3.98 10.43
C MET A 140 3.95 4.47 10.59
N ALA A 141 4.25 5.68 10.15
CA ALA A 141 5.55 6.32 10.34
C ALA A 141 5.42 7.63 11.11
N GLU A 142 6.47 7.98 11.86
CA GLU A 142 6.64 9.32 12.40
C GLU A 142 7.31 10.22 11.36
N ILE A 143 6.68 11.35 11.05
CA ILE A 143 7.18 12.34 10.10
C ILE A 143 7.48 13.66 10.80
N ASP A 144 8.41 14.44 10.23
CA ASP A 144 8.64 15.79 10.72
C ASP A 144 7.60 16.73 10.10
N PRO A 145 7.06 17.69 10.87
CA PRO A 145 6.15 18.68 10.33
C PRO A 145 6.87 19.63 9.35
N GLY A 146 6.31 19.77 8.16
CA GLY A 146 6.76 20.71 7.12
C GLY A 146 8.16 20.42 6.56
N LEU A 147 8.91 21.48 6.22
CA LEU A 147 10.23 21.37 5.58
C LEU A 147 11.40 21.29 6.58
N ARG A 148 11.12 21.07 7.86
CA ARG A 148 12.14 21.08 8.92
C ARG A 148 12.46 19.67 9.35
N TYR A 149 13.71 19.27 9.17
CA TYR A 149 14.23 18.04 9.76
C TYR A 149 14.78 18.33 11.15
N SER A 150 14.28 17.61 12.15
CA SER A 150 14.82 17.69 13.51
C SER A 150 15.78 16.52 13.74
N PRO A 151 17.04 16.77 14.15
CA PRO A 151 17.92 15.69 14.55
C PRO A 151 17.40 15.05 15.84
N GLY A 152 16.97 13.80 15.75
CA GLY A 152 16.40 13.03 16.86
C GLY A 152 16.09 11.59 16.46
N SER A 153 15.90 10.73 17.46
CA SER A 153 15.40 9.37 17.21
C SER A 153 13.90 9.44 16.92
N LYS A 154 13.52 9.24 15.66
CA LYS A 154 12.11 9.04 15.29
C LYS A 154 11.66 7.66 15.73
N ARG A 155 10.35 7.47 15.95
CA ARG A 155 9.79 6.13 16.06
C ARG A 155 10.06 5.37 14.76
N PRO A 156 10.44 4.08 14.83
CA PRO A 156 10.50 3.26 13.63
C PRO A 156 9.11 3.20 12.98
N GLU A 157 9.08 3.02 11.67
CA GLU A 157 7.85 2.66 10.95
C GLU A 157 7.24 1.41 11.61
N LEU A 158 5.91 1.31 11.71
CA LEU A 158 5.22 0.19 12.34
C LEU A 158 4.30 -0.49 11.33
N PRO A 159 4.54 -1.76 10.97
CA PRO A 159 3.59 -2.55 10.18
C PRO A 159 2.21 -2.58 10.85
N LEU A 160 1.14 -2.34 10.09
CA LEU A 160 -0.23 -2.37 10.61
C LEU A 160 -1.03 -3.53 10.02
N ALA A 161 -0.98 -3.70 8.70
CA ALA A 161 -1.66 -4.79 8.02
C ALA A 161 -0.99 -5.12 6.69
N VAL A 162 -1.14 -6.38 6.27
CA VAL A 162 -0.75 -6.85 4.94
C VAL A 162 -1.88 -7.67 4.32
N LEU A 163 -2.07 -7.48 3.03
CA LEU A 163 -3.03 -8.19 2.20
C LEU A 163 -2.27 -8.98 1.16
N ILE A 164 -2.57 -10.26 1.08
CA ILE A 164 -2.00 -11.18 0.10
C ILE A 164 -3.13 -11.62 -0.82
N GLY A 165 -2.97 -11.27 -2.08
CA GLY A 165 -3.95 -11.46 -3.13
C GLY A 165 -4.22 -12.92 -3.49
N PRO A 166 -5.30 -13.23 -4.22
CA PRO A 166 -5.66 -14.61 -4.54
C PRO A 166 -4.60 -15.35 -5.38
N ARG A 167 -3.90 -14.63 -6.26
CA ARG A 167 -2.82 -15.20 -7.06
C ARG A 167 -1.60 -15.55 -6.20
N ALA A 168 -1.27 -14.65 -5.29
CA ALA A 168 -0.19 -14.83 -4.33
C ALA A 168 -0.48 -16.00 -3.38
N VAL A 169 -1.67 -16.01 -2.77
CA VAL A 169 -2.16 -17.12 -1.92
C VAL A 169 -2.03 -18.47 -2.64
N LYS A 170 -2.42 -18.52 -3.93
CA LYS A 170 -2.33 -19.74 -4.72
C LYS A 170 -0.89 -20.14 -5.04
N LEU A 171 -0.03 -19.17 -5.37
CA LEU A 171 1.37 -19.43 -5.72
C LEU A 171 2.19 -19.88 -4.49
N LEU A 172 1.91 -19.28 -3.33
CA LEU A 172 2.61 -19.55 -2.07
C LEU A 172 2.07 -20.79 -1.33
N GLU A 173 1.07 -21.48 -1.89
CA GLU A 173 0.44 -22.68 -1.32
C GLU A 173 0.10 -22.54 0.19
N ILE A 174 -0.39 -21.37 0.58
CA ILE A 174 -0.51 -20.97 2.00
C ILE A 174 -1.35 -21.97 2.82
N ASP A 175 -0.75 -22.48 3.91
CA ASP A 175 -1.48 -23.21 4.95
C ASP A 175 -2.13 -22.23 5.94
N PHE A 176 -3.38 -21.89 5.64
CA PHE A 176 -4.20 -21.01 6.48
C PHE A 176 -4.35 -21.50 7.92
N LYS A 177 -4.38 -22.82 8.15
CA LYS A 177 -4.55 -23.36 9.50
C LYS A 177 -3.32 -23.04 10.33
N SER A 178 -2.15 -23.38 9.82
CA SER A 178 -0.87 -23.11 10.49
C SER A 178 -0.63 -21.60 10.69
N LEU A 179 -1.02 -20.75 9.73
CA LEU A 179 -0.92 -19.29 9.90
C LEU A 179 -1.89 -18.74 10.96
N SER A 180 -3.12 -19.27 11.04
CA SER A 180 -4.12 -18.80 12.01
C SER A 180 -3.74 -19.09 13.47
N GLU A 181 -2.82 -20.03 13.70
CA GLU A 181 -2.28 -20.33 15.04
C GLU A 181 -1.24 -19.28 15.50
N LYS A 182 -0.65 -18.53 14.56
CA LYS A 182 0.45 -17.57 14.81
C LYS A 182 0.04 -16.11 14.62
N PHE A 183 -0.86 -15.84 13.68
CA PHE A 183 -1.22 -14.49 13.26
C PHE A 183 -2.73 -14.24 13.31
N GLU A 184 -3.12 -12.99 13.54
CA GLU A 184 -4.51 -12.56 13.36
C GLU A 184 -4.79 -12.44 11.86
N ILE A 185 -5.43 -13.46 11.31
CA ILE A 185 -5.72 -13.55 9.88
C ILE A 185 -7.21 -13.52 9.57
N GLU A 186 -7.54 -12.98 8.41
CA GLU A 186 -8.87 -13.03 7.83
C GLU A 186 -8.78 -13.50 6.37
N MET A 187 -9.59 -14.50 6.03
CA MET A 187 -9.72 -14.96 4.65
C MET A 187 -10.83 -14.17 3.96
N LEU A 188 -10.46 -13.44 2.90
CA LEU A 188 -11.39 -12.63 2.12
C LEU A 188 -11.80 -13.36 0.84
N GLY A 189 -13.09 -13.35 0.52
CA GLY A 189 -13.63 -14.00 -0.67
C GLY A 189 -13.89 -15.50 -0.52
N ARG A 190 -13.94 -16.22 -1.64
CA ARG A 190 -14.24 -17.68 -1.67
C ARG A 190 -12.95 -18.50 -1.75
N ARG A 191 -12.92 -19.70 -1.17
CA ARG A 191 -11.73 -20.57 -1.04
C ARG A 191 -10.83 -20.73 -2.28
N ARG A 192 -11.38 -20.70 -3.52
CA ARG A 192 -10.59 -20.83 -4.77
C ARG A 192 -9.99 -19.52 -5.29
N VAL A 193 -10.40 -18.39 -4.73
CA VAL A 193 -10.00 -17.02 -5.08
C VAL A 193 -9.86 -16.19 -3.80
N ALA A 194 -9.37 -16.81 -2.73
CA ALA A 194 -9.29 -16.18 -1.43
C ALA A 194 -8.07 -15.27 -1.33
N SER A 195 -8.24 -14.08 -0.78
CA SER A 195 -7.12 -13.27 -0.28
C SER A 195 -6.92 -13.54 1.20
N LEU A 196 -5.69 -13.35 1.67
CA LEU A 196 -5.34 -13.41 3.07
C LEU A 196 -5.04 -12.00 3.57
N LEU A 197 -5.80 -11.52 4.54
CA LEU A 197 -5.50 -10.30 5.28
C LEU A 197 -4.84 -10.70 6.60
N VAL A 198 -3.72 -10.09 6.94
CA VAL A 198 -3.03 -10.28 8.22
C VAL A 198 -2.92 -8.92 8.91
N LYS A 199 -3.31 -8.87 10.18
CA LYS A 199 -3.23 -7.68 11.01
C LYS A 199 -2.11 -7.85 12.04
N PHE A 200 -1.27 -6.83 12.18
CA PHE A 200 -0.14 -6.84 13.11
C PHE A 200 -0.53 -6.18 14.43
N ASN A 201 -0.84 -7.01 15.43
CA ASN A 201 -1.31 -6.58 16.75
C ASN A 201 -0.28 -6.72 17.86
N ALA A 202 0.94 -7.14 17.54
CA ALA A 202 2.03 -7.19 18.50
C ALA A 202 2.32 -5.80 19.11
N ALA A 203 3.04 -5.79 20.23
CA ALA A 203 3.59 -4.56 20.80
C ALA A 203 4.44 -3.83 19.74
N PRO A 204 4.52 -2.49 19.75
CA PRO A 204 5.19 -1.72 18.69
C PRO A 204 6.62 -2.20 18.36
N ASP A 205 7.39 -2.60 19.36
CA ASP A 205 8.75 -3.13 19.23
C ASP A 205 8.81 -4.54 18.61
N GLU A 206 7.72 -5.29 18.63
CA GLU A 206 7.61 -6.66 18.12
C GLU A 206 6.93 -6.74 16.73
N ARG A 207 6.23 -5.68 16.27
CA ARG A 207 5.49 -5.73 14.99
C ARG A 207 6.37 -6.04 13.78
N TRP A 208 7.60 -5.53 13.76
CA TRP A 208 8.57 -5.90 12.73
C TRP A 208 9.02 -7.34 12.82
N HIS A 209 9.15 -7.89 14.03
CA HIS A 209 9.43 -9.30 14.22
C HIS A 209 8.29 -10.15 13.64
N GLN A 210 7.04 -9.79 13.96
CA GLN A 210 5.85 -10.45 13.43
C GLN A 210 5.78 -10.38 11.90
N ALA A 211 6.10 -9.22 11.30
CA ALA A 211 6.15 -9.07 9.84
C ALA A 211 7.28 -9.87 9.18
N ALA A 212 8.45 -9.94 9.82
CA ALA A 212 9.57 -10.74 9.35
C ALA A 212 9.26 -12.24 9.45
N GLU A 213 8.69 -12.70 10.55
CA GLU A 213 8.23 -14.08 10.73
C GLU A 213 7.21 -14.46 9.65
N LEU A 214 6.22 -13.60 9.39
CA LEU A 214 5.26 -13.83 8.31
C LEU A 214 5.96 -13.97 6.95
N THR A 215 6.94 -13.12 6.67
CA THR A 215 7.70 -13.18 5.40
C THR A 215 8.48 -14.50 5.27
N VAL A 216 9.03 -15.01 6.37
CA VAL A 216 9.72 -16.32 6.41
C VAL A 216 8.73 -17.45 6.17
N GLU A 217 7.56 -17.43 6.85
CA GLU A 217 6.52 -18.45 6.70
C GLU A 217 5.94 -18.49 5.28
N LEU A 218 5.86 -17.36 4.60
CA LEU A 218 5.36 -17.25 3.22
C LEU A 218 6.39 -17.62 2.16
N GLY A 219 7.68 -17.64 2.50
CA GLY A 219 8.76 -17.82 1.53
C GLY A 219 9.14 -16.51 0.81
N PHE A 220 10.27 -15.92 1.22
CA PHE A 220 10.75 -14.63 0.71
C PHE A 220 10.92 -14.58 -0.82
N GLU A 221 11.52 -15.63 -1.42
CA GLU A 221 11.76 -15.66 -2.87
C GLU A 221 10.46 -15.67 -3.67
N ASP A 222 9.45 -16.39 -3.21
CA ASP A 222 8.17 -16.47 -3.89
C ASP A 222 7.34 -15.20 -3.69
N LEU A 223 7.45 -14.55 -2.53
CA LEU A 223 6.91 -13.21 -2.30
C LEU A 223 7.50 -12.20 -3.30
N MET A 224 8.81 -12.25 -3.53
CA MET A 224 9.48 -11.38 -4.52
C MET A 224 8.98 -11.61 -5.95
N LYS A 225 8.64 -12.85 -6.32
CA LYS A 225 8.00 -13.18 -7.60
C LYS A 225 6.58 -12.62 -7.68
N VAL A 226 5.78 -12.77 -6.63
CA VAL A 226 4.42 -12.20 -6.54
C VAL A 226 4.43 -10.69 -6.74
N MET A 227 5.43 -10.02 -6.16
CA MET A 227 5.60 -8.57 -6.27
C MET A 227 6.11 -8.12 -7.65
N GLY A 228 6.44 -9.05 -8.55
CA GLY A 228 6.99 -8.73 -9.87
C GLY A 228 8.40 -8.14 -9.83
N LEU A 229 9.11 -8.26 -8.70
CA LEU A 229 10.46 -7.73 -8.50
C LEU A 229 11.56 -8.65 -9.04
N VAL A 230 11.21 -9.88 -9.38
CA VAL A 230 12.10 -10.84 -10.06
C VAL A 230 11.52 -11.10 -11.44
N LYS A 231 12.29 -10.80 -12.49
CA LYS A 231 11.95 -11.24 -13.85
C LYS A 231 12.15 -12.74 -13.93
N GLU A 232 11.15 -13.49 -14.37
CA GLU A 232 11.38 -14.87 -14.81
C GLU A 232 12.43 -14.84 -15.95
N PRO A 233 13.42 -15.74 -15.94
CA PRO A 233 14.46 -15.82 -16.97
C PRO A 233 13.89 -16.17 -18.36
#